data_AF-A0A1H5AFL4-F1
#
_entry.id   AF-A0A1H5AFL4-F1
#
_cell.length_a   1.000
_cell.length_b   1.000
_cell.length_c   1.000
_cell.angle_alpha   90.00
_cell.angle_beta   90.00
_cell.angle_gamma   90.00
#
_symmetry.space_group_name_H-M   'P 1'
#
loop_
_entity.id
_entity.type
_entity.pdbx_description
1 polymer ?
#
loop_
_entity_poly.entity_id
_entity_poly.type
_entity_poly.pdbx_seq_one_letter_code
_entity_poly.pdbx_strand_id
1 'polypeptide(L)'
;MRHDEVEQDSPLGWWHHSHPTFAGITGFFAGMLFVTAVPGAFIGVLRLLFSYETASNLFPLVLIALAVPITMLVKRKTRRFAQFMFVGMLVTALATLGVASLVLYFMVDA
;
A
#
# COMPACT_ATOMS: atom_id res chain seq x y z
N MET A 1 45.72 -26.36 21.80
CA MET A 1 45.09 -26.65 20.49
C MET A 1 43.75 -27.33 20.74
N ARG A 2 42.64 -26.61 20.55
CA ARG A 2 41.31 -27.18 20.37
C ARG A 2 40.58 -26.26 19.38
N HIS A 3 40.15 -26.87 18.29
CA HIS A 3 39.67 -26.26 17.05
C HIS A 3 38.51 -25.29 17.29
N ASP A 4 38.70 -24.04 16.88
CA ASP A 4 37.98 -23.36 15.80
C ASP A 4 36.67 -24.04 15.32
N GLU A 5 35.66 -24.15 16.18
CA GLU A 5 34.28 -24.25 15.70
C GLU A 5 33.79 -22.83 15.45
N VAL A 6 34.19 -22.29 14.30
CA VAL A 6 33.50 -21.17 13.66
C VAL A 6 32.10 -21.70 13.36
N GLU A 7 31.18 -21.43 14.27
CA GLU A 7 29.75 -21.58 14.07
C GLU A 7 29.45 -20.95 12.71
N GLN A 8 29.13 -21.80 11.74
CA GLN A 8 28.80 -21.38 10.38
C GLN A 8 27.53 -20.54 10.49
N ASP A 9 27.73 -19.24 10.65
CA ASP A 9 26.73 -18.20 10.49
C ASP A 9 26.22 -18.32 9.07
N SER A 10 25.17 -19.13 8.91
CA SER A 10 24.57 -19.40 7.62
C SER A 10 24.13 -18.04 7.06
N PRO A 11 24.62 -17.60 5.88
CA PRO A 11 24.33 -16.27 5.32
C PRO A 11 22.85 -16.08 4.94
N LEU A 12 21.99 -17.04 5.28
CA LEU A 12 20.54 -17.07 5.11
C LEU A 12 19.76 -16.88 6.44
N GLY A 13 20.45 -16.73 7.58
CA GLY A 13 19.82 -16.56 8.89
C GLY A 13 19.04 -15.24 9.06
N TRP A 14 19.47 -14.17 8.37
CA TRP A 14 18.79 -12.86 8.36
C TRP A 14 17.44 -12.88 7.63
N TRP A 15 17.22 -13.84 6.72
CA TRP A 15 15.92 -14.06 6.07
C TRP A 15 14.90 -14.74 6.99
N HIS A 16 15.34 -15.44 8.03
CA HIS A 16 14.45 -16.14 8.97
C HIS A 16 14.03 -15.29 10.17
N HIS A 17 14.69 -14.15 10.42
CA HIS A 17 14.24 -13.17 11.43
C HIS A 17 13.10 -12.31 10.87
N SER A 18 11.96 -12.96 10.61
CA SER A 18 10.67 -12.32 10.35
C SER A 18 10.21 -11.60 11.63
N HIS A 19 10.86 -10.49 11.98
CA HIS A 19 10.47 -9.69 13.12
C HIS A 19 9.04 -9.18 12.87
N PRO A 20 8.10 -9.36 13.82
CA PRO A 20 6.70 -8.98 13.65
C PRO A 20 6.50 -7.50 13.32
N THR A 21 7.48 -6.64 13.61
CA THR A 21 7.52 -5.22 13.25
C THR A 21 7.77 -4.98 11.76
N PHE A 22 8.56 -5.81 11.09
CA PHE A 22 8.85 -5.66 9.66
C PHE A 22 7.58 -5.82 8.81
N ALA A 23 6.78 -6.84 9.10
CA ALA A 23 5.50 -7.07 8.44
C ALA A 23 4.51 -5.92 8.66
N GLY A 24 4.60 -5.24 9.82
CA GLY A 24 3.76 -4.07 10.11
C GLY A 24 4.20 -2.82 9.36
N ILE A 25 5.50 -2.48 9.39
CA ILE A 25 6.03 -1.31 8.69
C ILE A 25 5.82 -1.46 7.18
N THR A 26 6.21 -2.60 6.61
CA THR A 26 6.01 -2.88 5.18
C THR A 26 4.54 -2.89 4.79
N GLY A 27 3.67 -3.46 5.62
CA GLY A 27 2.22 -3.40 5.45
C GLY A 27 1.74 -1.95 5.37
N PHE A 28 2.06 -1.14 6.37
CA PHE A 28 1.68 0.27 6.42
C PHE A 28 2.11 1.05 5.17
N PHE A 29 3.40 0.99 4.81
CA PHE A 29 3.90 1.67 3.61
C PHE A 29 3.28 1.14 2.31
N ALA A 30 3.05 -0.17 2.21
CA ALA A 30 2.33 -0.76 1.08
C ALA A 30 0.90 -0.20 0.99
N GLY A 31 0.22 0.00 2.13
CA GLY A 31 -1.10 0.64 2.18
C GLY A 31 -1.09 2.08 1.68
N MET A 32 -0.11 2.88 2.11
CA MET A 32 0.05 4.26 1.64
C MET A 32 0.32 4.31 0.13
N LEU A 33 1.22 3.44 -0.36
CA LEU A 33 1.54 3.33 -1.78
C LEU A 33 0.32 2.87 -2.59
N PHE A 34 -0.47 1.94 -2.05
CA PHE A 34 -1.69 1.49 -2.68
C PHE A 34 -2.69 2.64 -2.90
N VAL A 35 -2.93 3.49 -1.90
CA VAL A 35 -3.89 4.61 -2.01
C VAL A 35 -3.40 5.72 -2.94
N THR A 36 -2.10 5.99 -2.95
CA THR A 36 -1.52 7.10 -3.74
C THR A 36 -1.18 6.69 -5.17
N ALA A 37 -0.43 5.60 -5.33
CA ALA A 37 0.13 5.21 -6.60
C ALA A 37 -0.88 4.49 -7.49
N VAL A 38 -1.75 3.63 -6.95
CA VAL A 38 -2.66 2.82 -7.79
C VAL A 38 -3.66 3.70 -8.56
N PRO A 39 -4.39 4.65 -7.93
CA PRO A 39 -5.30 5.51 -8.68
C PRO A 39 -4.56 6.43 -9.66
N GLY A 40 -3.41 6.98 -9.25
CA GLY A 40 -2.60 7.86 -10.09
C GLY A 40 -2.04 7.15 -11.32
N ALA A 41 -1.49 5.95 -11.13
CA ALA A 41 -1.00 5.11 -12.23
C ALA A 41 -2.14 4.67 -13.14
N PHE A 42 -3.29 4.28 -12.57
CA PHE A 42 -4.44 3.83 -13.35
C PHE A 42 -4.97 4.94 -14.27
N ILE A 43 -5.19 6.15 -13.76
CA ILE A 43 -5.64 7.26 -14.60
C ILE A 43 -4.56 7.70 -15.59
N GLY A 44 -3.29 7.65 -15.20
CA GLY A 44 -2.16 7.92 -16.08
C GLY A 44 -2.16 6.98 -17.29
N VAL A 45 -2.28 5.67 -17.06
CA VAL A 45 -2.37 4.67 -18.13
C VAL A 45 -3.63 4.86 -18.98
N LEU A 46 -4.78 5.10 -18.36
CA LEU A 46 -6.03 5.34 -19.10
C LEU A 46 -5.91 6.54 -20.03
N ARG A 47 -5.33 7.65 -19.58
CA ARG A 47 -5.14 8.86 -20.41
C ARG A 47 -4.11 8.70 -21.51
N LEU A 48 -3.17 7.75 -21.38
CA LEU A 48 -2.21 7.44 -22.44
C LEU A 48 -2.85 6.62 -23.56
N LEU A 49 -3.85 5.80 -23.25
CA LEU A 49 -4.46 4.85 -24.19
C LEU A 49 -5.82 5.28 -24.73
N PHE A 50 -6.56 6.10 -23.99
CA PHE A 50 -7.94 6.47 -24.29
C PHE A 50 -8.16 7.99 -24.21
N SER A 51 -9.25 8.45 -24.82
CA SER A 51 -9.69 9.84 -24.68
C SER A 51 -10.09 10.16 -23.24
N TYR A 52 -10.12 11.44 -22.87
CA TYR A 52 -10.51 11.89 -21.54
C TYR A 52 -11.89 11.38 -21.11
N GLU A 53 -12.87 11.42 -22.02
CA GLU A 53 -14.24 11.00 -21.73
C GLU A 53 -14.32 9.50 -21.44
N THR A 54 -13.67 8.67 -22.28
CA THR A 54 -13.58 7.23 -22.05
C THR A 54 -12.79 6.91 -20.77
N ALA A 55 -11.66 7.59 -20.53
CA ALA A 55 -10.87 7.40 -19.32
C ALA A 55 -11.65 7.75 -18.04
N SER A 56 -12.45 8.83 -18.07
CA SER A 56 -13.31 9.23 -16.96
C SER A 56 -14.37 8.17 -16.67
N ASN A 57 -15.01 7.62 -17.70
CA ASN A 57 -16.00 6.56 -17.56
C ASN A 57 -15.42 5.24 -17.02
N LEU A 58 -14.15 4.96 -17.34
CA LEU A 58 -13.46 3.75 -16.88
C LEU A 58 -12.78 3.90 -15.52
N PHE A 59 -12.54 5.13 -15.06
CA PHE A 59 -11.84 5.39 -13.81
C PHE A 59 -12.42 4.65 -12.58
N PRO A 60 -13.75 4.52 -12.41
CA PRO A 60 -14.33 3.77 -11.28
C PRO A 60 -13.89 2.31 -11.18
N LEU A 61 -13.39 1.70 -12.26
CA LEU A 61 -12.85 0.34 -12.24
C LEU A 61 -11.64 0.19 -11.31
N VAL A 62 -10.97 1.29 -10.94
CA VAL A 62 -9.89 1.27 -9.93
C VAL A 62 -10.36 0.69 -8.59
N LEU A 63 -11.66 0.80 -8.26
CA LEU A 63 -12.22 0.24 -7.03
C LEU A 63 -12.08 -1.29 -6.98
N ILE A 64 -11.99 -1.97 -8.13
CA ILE A 64 -11.72 -3.41 -8.18
C ILE A 64 -10.38 -3.74 -7.53
N ALA A 65 -9.40 -2.83 -7.55
CA ALA A 65 -8.12 -3.03 -6.89
C ALA A 65 -8.28 -3.24 -5.38
N LEU A 66 -9.34 -2.71 -4.74
CA LEU A 66 -9.63 -2.93 -3.32
C LEU A 66 -9.87 -4.41 -2.98
N ALA A 67 -10.20 -5.25 -3.97
CA ALA A 67 -10.27 -6.69 -3.77
C ALA A 67 -8.93 -7.26 -3.27
N VAL A 68 -7.78 -6.68 -3.65
CA VAL A 68 -6.45 -7.14 -3.22
C VAL A 68 -6.27 -7.02 -1.70
N PRO A 69 -6.37 -5.84 -1.06
CA PRO A 69 -6.23 -5.74 0.39
C PRO A 69 -7.32 -6.55 1.12
N ILE A 70 -8.57 -6.55 0.63
CA ILE A 70 -9.67 -7.32 1.23
C ILE A 70 -9.36 -8.82 1.25
N THR A 71 -8.91 -9.39 0.13
CA THR A 71 -8.58 -10.82 0.06
C THR A 71 -7.36 -11.18 0.91
N MET A 72 -6.39 -10.27 1.05
CA MET A 72 -5.25 -10.45 1.94
C MET A 72 -5.66 -10.47 3.42
N LEU A 73 -6.75 -9.79 3.81
CA LEU A 73 -7.25 -9.78 5.18
C LEU A 73 -7.86 -11.13 5.60
N VAL A 74 -8.43 -11.88 4.65
CA VAL A 74 -9.06 -13.19 4.89
C VAL A 74 -8.03 -14.28 5.19
N LYS A 75 -6.87 -14.25 4.51
CA LYS A 75 -5.84 -15.28 4.67
C LYS A 75 -5.11 -15.13 6.02
N ARG A 76 -5.20 -16.14 6.88
CA ARG A 76 -4.56 -16.15 8.23
C ARG A 76 -3.06 -15.83 8.21
N LYS A 77 -2.33 -16.29 7.19
CA LYS A 77 -0.87 -16.10 7.07
C LYS A 77 -0.48 -14.65 6.74
N THR A 78 -1.34 -13.88 6.08
CA THR A 78 -1.08 -12.48 5.68
C THR A 78 -1.81 -11.46 6.56
N ARG A 79 -2.60 -11.91 7.54
CA ARG A 79 -3.52 -11.05 8.30
C ARG A 79 -2.82 -9.88 9.02
N ARG A 80 -1.68 -10.11 9.66
CA ARG A 80 -0.94 -9.03 10.36
C ARG A 80 -0.46 -7.96 9.38
N PHE A 81 0.16 -8.36 8.28
CA PHE A 81 0.57 -7.45 7.20
C PHE A 81 -0.64 -6.68 6.66
N ALA A 82 -1.73 -7.39 6.35
CA ALA A 82 -2.94 -6.79 5.79
C ALA A 82 -3.59 -5.78 6.75
N GLN A 83 -3.60 -6.05 8.06
CA GLN A 83 -4.10 -5.11 9.06
C GLN A 83 -3.33 -3.79 9.03
N PHE A 84 -1.99 -3.84 9.04
CA PHE A 84 -1.18 -2.63 8.95
C PHE A 84 -1.30 -1.94 7.59
N MET A 85 -1.45 -2.71 6.51
CA MET A 85 -1.77 -2.16 5.19
C MET A 85 -3.07 -1.38 5.19
N PHE A 86 -4.15 -1.92 5.76
CA PHE A 86 -5.41 -1.19 5.91
C PHE A 86 -5.27 0.07 6.76
N VAL A 87 -4.48 0.03 7.84
CA VAL A 87 -4.19 1.23 8.64
C VAL A 87 -3.49 2.29 7.79
N GLY A 88 -2.46 1.91 7.03
CA GLY A 88 -1.79 2.83 6.11
C GLY A 88 -2.75 3.41 5.08
N MET A 89 -3.58 2.57 4.47
CA MET A 89 -4.60 3.01 3.52
C MET A 89 -5.58 4.01 4.15
N LEU A 90 -6.09 3.72 5.35
CA LEU A 90 -7.07 4.55 6.03
C LEU A 90 -6.48 5.91 6.42
N VAL A 91 -5.28 5.91 7.01
CA VAL A 91 -4.58 7.14 7.40
C VAL A 91 -4.30 8.00 6.17
N THR A 92 -3.80 7.42 5.08
CA THR A 92 -3.55 8.15 3.84
C THR A 92 -4.84 8.69 3.22
N ALA A 93 -5.90 7.89 3.15
CA ALA A 93 -7.18 8.33 2.60
C ALA A 93 -7.76 9.51 3.40
N LEU A 94 -7.74 9.42 4.74
CA LEU A 94 -8.20 10.50 5.61
C LEU A 94 -7.33 11.76 5.44
N ALA A 95 -6.01 11.61 5.39
CA ALA A 95 -5.12 12.74 5.18
C ALA A 95 -5.35 13.41 3.81
N THR A 96 -5.45 12.63 2.73
CA THR A 96 -5.68 13.14 1.38
C THR A 96 -7.06 13.80 1.26
N LEU A 97 -8.11 13.18 1.77
CA LEU A 97 -9.45 13.77 1.75
C LEU A 97 -9.51 15.02 2.64
N GLY A 98 -8.85 15.02 3.79
CA GLY A 98 -8.77 16.18 4.68
C GLY A 98 -8.08 17.36 3.99
N VAL A 99 -6.93 17.13 3.37
CA VAL A 99 -6.21 18.16 2.60
C VAL A 99 -7.05 18.63 1.41
N ALA A 100 -7.62 17.72 0.62
CA ALA A 100 -8.44 18.07 -0.53
C ALA A 100 -9.66 18.91 -0.11
N SER A 101 -10.35 18.52 0.96
CA SER A 101 -11.50 19.26 1.51
C SER A 101 -11.09 20.65 1.98
N LEU A 102 -9.96 20.77 2.68
CA LEU A 102 -9.45 22.05 3.16
C LEU A 102 -9.06 22.98 2.00
N VAL A 103 -8.39 22.45 0.98
CA VAL A 103 -8.04 23.20 -0.24
C VAL A 103 -9.31 23.68 -0.94
N LEU A 104 -10.29 22.79 -1.14
CA LEU A 104 -11.56 23.14 -1.78
C LEU A 104 -12.33 24.20 -0.97
N TYR A 105 -12.32 24.10 0.36
CA TYR A 105 -12.90 25.11 1.24
C TYR A 105 -12.29 26.49 0.95
N PHE A 106 -10.96 26.59 0.95
CA PHE A 106 -10.28 27.85 0.68
C PHE A 106 -10.46 28.34 -0.77
N MET A 107 -10.60 27.45 -1.75
CA MET A 107 -10.85 27.84 -3.15
C MET A 107 -12.26 28.36 -3.40
N VAL A 108 -13.24 27.90 -2.61
CA VAL A 108 -14.65 28.30 -2.75
C VAL A 108 -14.95 29.56 -1.93
N ASP A 109 -14.28 29.73 -0.79
CA ASP A 109 -14.45 30.86 0.11
C ASP A 109 -13.62 32.10 -0.30
N ALA A 110 -12.60 31.93 -1.16
CA ALA A 110 -11.77 33.01 -1.74
C ALA A 110 -12.32 33.55 -3.06
#